data_AF-A0A843S214-F1
#
_entry.id   AF-A0A843S214-F1
#
_cell.length_a   1.000
_cell.length_b   1.000
_cell.length_c   1.000
_cell.angle_alpha   90.00
_cell.angle_beta   90.00
_cell.angle_gamma   90.00
#
_symmetry.space_group_name_H-M   'P 1'
#
loop_
_entity.id
_entity.type
_entity.pdbx_description
1 polymer ?
#
loop_
_entity_poly.entity_id
_entity_poly.type
_entity_poly.pdbx_seq_one_letter_code
_entity_poly.pdbx_strand_id
1 'polypeptide(L)'
;MEDVKRINDGRLVGDESALATVDAHYGAFRCLMDLCKERGISQVVPNAFDQLFRAAIKAGHAQDDFAVLSKFMRADGESTVGGLEKPVAT
;
A
#
# COMPACT_ATOMS: atom_id res chain seq x y z
N MET A 1 -3.52 -5.34 -14.71
CA MET A 1 -4.01 -5.29 -13.32
C MET A 1 -4.59 -3.91 -13.08
N GLU A 2 -5.77 -3.82 -12.46
CA GLU A 2 -6.47 -2.55 -12.24
C GLU A 2 -5.69 -1.60 -11.32
N ASP A 3 -5.16 -2.10 -10.20
CA ASP A 3 -4.38 -1.28 -9.26
C ASP A 3 -3.15 -0.64 -9.90
N VAL A 4 -2.46 -1.35 -10.82
CA VAL A 4 -1.31 -0.80 -11.55
C VAL A 4 -1.72 0.40 -12.42
N LYS A 5 -2.91 0.36 -13.04
CA LYS A 5 -3.44 1.51 -13.78
C LYS A 5 -3.75 2.66 -12.83
N ARG A 6 -4.42 2.38 -11.71
CA ARG A 6 -4.75 3.40 -10.69
C ARG A 6 -3.50 4.07 -10.12
N ILE A 7 -2.42 3.30 -9.90
CA ILE A 7 -1.10 3.83 -9.50
C ILE A 7 -0.57 4.80 -10.55
N ASN A 8 -0.53 4.38 -11.82
CA ASN A 8 -0.02 5.22 -12.92
C ASN A 8 -0.86 6.50 -13.11
N ASP A 9 -2.17 6.43 -12.86
CA ASP A 9 -3.09 7.55 -12.95
C ASP A 9 -3.12 8.42 -11.68
N GLY A 10 -2.38 8.06 -10.62
CA GLY A 10 -2.40 8.76 -9.33
C GLY A 10 -3.71 8.63 -8.55
N ARG A 11 -4.60 7.73 -8.96
CA ARG A 11 -5.93 7.48 -8.38
C ARG A 11 -5.84 6.57 -7.15
N LEU A 12 -5.22 7.09 -6.10
CA LEU A 12 -4.87 6.31 -4.91
C LEU A 12 -5.89 6.37 -3.77
N VAL A 13 -6.81 7.33 -3.81
CA VAL A 13 -7.90 7.42 -2.83
C VAL A 13 -9.02 6.44 -3.15
N GLY A 14 -9.80 6.09 -2.13
CA GLY A 14 -11.02 5.30 -2.33
C GLY A 14 -12.03 6.06 -3.19
N ASP A 15 -12.60 5.40 -4.19
CA ASP A 15 -13.68 5.92 -5.04
C ASP A 15 -14.71 4.81 -5.33
N GLU A 16 -15.81 5.12 -6.00
CA GLU A 16 -16.88 4.16 -6.31
C GLU A 16 -16.42 2.99 -7.21
N SER A 17 -15.27 3.13 -7.87
CA SER A 17 -14.66 2.08 -8.69
C SER A 17 -13.56 1.28 -7.98
N ALA A 18 -13.21 1.67 -6.74
CA ALA A 18 -12.31 0.91 -5.90
C ALA A 18 -12.98 -0.41 -5.48
N LEU A 19 -12.32 -1.54 -5.76
CA LEU A 19 -12.89 -2.86 -5.49
C LEU A 19 -12.93 -3.20 -4.00
N ALA A 20 -11.93 -2.74 -3.26
CA ALA A 20 -11.82 -2.93 -1.82
C ALA A 20 -10.84 -1.91 -1.21
N THR A 21 -11.06 -1.59 0.06
CA THR A 21 -10.21 -0.68 0.82
C THR A 21 -8.98 -1.41 1.38
N VAL A 22 -7.96 -0.64 1.77
CA VAL A 22 -6.80 -1.16 2.51
C VAL A 22 -7.23 -1.97 3.74
N ASP A 23 -8.20 -1.48 4.52
CA ASP A 23 -8.69 -2.16 5.72
C ASP A 23 -9.38 -3.49 5.41
N ALA A 24 -10.17 -3.56 4.32
CA ALA A 24 -10.80 -4.80 3.87
C ALA A 24 -9.74 -5.85 3.49
N HIS A 25 -8.71 -5.45 2.74
CA HIS A 25 -7.58 -6.33 2.42
C HIS A 25 -6.81 -6.77 3.66
N TYR A 26 -6.56 -5.85 4.59
CA TYR A 26 -5.80 -6.16 5.80
C TYR A 26 -6.55 -7.12 6.73
N GLY A 27 -7.87 -6.99 6.85
CA GLY A 27 -8.72 -7.93 7.57
C GLY A 27 -8.59 -9.35 7.04
N ALA A 28 -8.71 -9.54 5.72
CA ALA A 28 -8.51 -10.84 5.07
C ALA A 28 -7.08 -11.36 5.23
N PHE A 29 -6.07 -10.47 5.12
CA PHE A 29 -4.67 -10.84 5.25
C PHE A 29 -4.32 -11.32 6.66
N ARG A 30 -4.89 -10.73 7.71
CA ARG A 30 -4.73 -11.20 9.09
C ARG A 30 -5.20 -12.64 9.28
N CYS A 31 -6.32 -13.01 8.66
CA CYS A 31 -6.79 -14.41 8.70
C CYS A 31 -5.76 -15.35 8.04
N LEU A 32 -5.14 -14.95 6.92
CA LEU A 32 -4.08 -15.73 6.28
C LEU A 32 -2.84 -15.85 7.18
N MET A 33 -2.45 -14.78 7.88
CA MET A 33 -1.33 -14.82 8.84
C MET A 33 -1.58 -15.82 9.96
N ASP A 34 -2.78 -15.81 10.54
CA ASP A 34 -3.19 -16.75 11.60
C ASP A 34 -3.10 -18.20 11.09
N LEU A 35 -3.61 -18.48 9.88
CA LEU A 35 -3.49 -19.79 9.24
C LEU A 35 -2.03 -20.19 9.00
N CYS A 36 -1.19 -19.27 8.51
CA CYS A 36 0.24 -19.55 8.31
C CYS A 36 0.91 -19.93 9.63
N LYS A 37 0.57 -19.24 10.73
CA LYS A 37 1.09 -19.54 12.07
C LYS A 37 0.64 -20.91 12.55
N GLU A 38 -0.65 -21.23 12.43
CA GLU A 38 -1.21 -22.53 12.82
C GLU A 38 -0.58 -23.70 12.05
N ARG A 39 -0.21 -23.48 10.78
CA ARG A 39 0.33 -24.52 9.90
C ARG A 39 1.86 -24.61 9.91
N GLY A 40 2.54 -23.81 10.73
CA GLY A 40 4.00 -23.77 10.76
C GLY A 40 4.64 -23.24 9.46
N ILE A 41 3.89 -22.45 8.68
CA ILE A 41 4.38 -21.78 7.47
C ILE A 41 5.21 -20.56 7.88
N SER A 42 6.31 -20.32 7.17
CA SER A 42 7.22 -19.19 7.41
C SER A 42 6.46 -17.86 7.48
N GLN A 43 6.74 -17.09 8.54
CA GLN A 43 6.12 -15.79 8.80
C GLN A 43 6.91 -14.62 8.18
N VAL A 44 8.05 -14.88 7.53
CA VAL A 44 8.93 -13.81 7.02
C VAL A 44 8.19 -12.92 6.03
N VAL A 45 7.58 -13.51 5.00
CA VAL A 45 6.82 -12.76 3.99
C VAL A 45 5.53 -12.17 4.59
N PRO A 46 4.69 -12.92 5.33
CA PRO A 46 3.51 -12.36 5.96
C PRO A 46 3.79 -11.13 6.86
N ASN A 47 4.87 -11.18 7.65
CA ASN A 47 5.25 -10.08 8.52
C ASN A 47 5.74 -8.85 7.75
N ALA A 48 6.37 -9.03 6.58
CA ALA A 48 6.78 -7.90 5.74
C ALA A 48 5.55 -7.17 5.18
N PHE A 49 4.54 -7.91 4.72
CA PHE A 49 3.27 -7.32 4.28
C PHE A 49 2.49 -6.70 5.44
N ASP A 50 2.46 -7.32 6.63
CA ASP A 50 1.83 -6.73 7.83
C ASP A 50 2.42 -5.35 8.16
N GLN A 51 3.74 -5.21 8.10
CA GLN A 51 4.41 -3.92 8.30
C GLN A 51 3.97 -2.88 7.26
N LEU A 52 3.84 -3.27 5.99
CA LEU A 52 3.37 -2.40 4.92
C LEU A 52 1.93 -1.91 5.15
N PHE A 53 1.00 -2.81 5.45
CA PHE A 53 -0.39 -2.46 5.77
C PHE A 53 -0.49 -1.55 6.99
N ARG A 54 0.22 -1.88 8.07
CA ARG A 54 0.23 -1.08 9.29
C ARG A 54 0.80 0.32 9.06
N ALA A 55 1.82 0.46 8.21
CA ALA A 55 2.37 1.77 7.86
C ALA A 55 1.33 2.63 7.13
N ALA A 56 0.62 2.08 6.15
CA ALA A 56 -0.44 2.78 5.42
C ALA A 56 -1.62 3.17 6.31
N ILE A 57 -2.10 2.24 7.15
CA ILE A 57 -3.21 2.48 8.09
C ILE A 57 -2.84 3.55 9.11
N LYS A 58 -1.62 3.48 9.68
CA LYS A 58 -1.11 4.50 10.63
C LYS A 58 -1.04 5.90 10.00
N ALA A 59 -0.79 5.98 8.70
CA ALA A 59 -0.79 7.23 7.94
C ALA A 59 -2.20 7.73 7.55
N GLY A 60 -3.26 7.03 7.94
CA GLY A 60 -4.66 7.43 7.71
C GLY A 60 -5.28 6.87 6.43
N HIS A 61 -4.61 5.96 5.73
CA HIS A 61 -5.07 5.42 4.44
C HIS A 61 -5.92 4.14 4.55
N ALA A 62 -6.54 3.89 5.70
CA ALA A 62 -7.31 2.66 5.92
C ALA A 62 -8.51 2.51 4.96
N GLN A 63 -9.16 3.62 4.61
CA GLN A 63 -10.33 3.66 3.72
C GLN A 63 -9.98 3.96 2.27
N ASP A 64 -8.69 4.15 1.96
CA ASP A 64 -8.25 4.36 0.59
C ASP A 64 -8.20 3.05 -0.21
N ASP A 65 -8.08 3.20 -1.52
CA ASP A 65 -7.90 2.10 -2.46
C ASP A 65 -6.59 1.35 -2.17
N PHE A 66 -6.56 0.05 -2.45
CA PHE A 66 -5.36 -0.79 -2.26
C PHE A 66 -4.10 -0.23 -2.94
N ALA A 67 -4.26 0.45 -4.09
CA ALA A 67 -3.16 1.10 -4.82
C ALA A 67 -2.34 2.06 -3.96
N VAL A 68 -2.91 2.62 -2.89
CA VAL A 68 -2.21 3.54 -1.97
C VAL A 68 -0.99 2.91 -1.30
N LEU A 69 -0.94 1.57 -1.18
CA LEU A 69 0.22 0.85 -0.62
C LEU A 69 1.51 1.09 -1.42
N SER A 70 1.41 1.45 -2.70
CA SER A 70 2.56 1.84 -3.53
C SER A 70 3.39 2.97 -2.90
N LYS A 71 2.76 3.89 -2.16
CA LYS A 71 3.47 4.99 -1.44
C LYS A 71 4.38 4.48 -0.32
N PHE A 72 4.12 3.28 0.18
CA PHE A 72 4.81 2.66 1.32
C PHE A 72 5.79 1.58 0.88
N MET A 73 5.69 1.13 -0.37
CA MET A 73 6.69 0.28 -1.02
C MET A 73 7.84 1.16 -1.49
N ARG A 74 8.85 1.35 -0.64
CA ARG A 74 10.10 2.00 -1.07
C ARG A 74 11.07 0.93 -1.54
N ALA A 75 11.70 1.15 -2.68
CA ALA A 75 12.98 0.53 -2.96
C ALA A 75 14.01 1.29 -2.13
N ASP A 76 14.73 0.60 -1.25
CA ASP A 76 15.79 1.19 -0.44
C ASP A 76 16.91 1.63 -1.40
N GLY A 77 16.87 2.89 -1.83
CA GLY A 77 17.79 3.42 -2.84
C GLY A 77 17.62 4.91 -3.18
N GLU A 78 16.44 5.49 -2.98
CA GLU A 78 16.22 6.92 -3.21
C GLU A 78 15.98 7.67 -1.89
N SER A 79 17.10 8.13 -1.33
CA SER A 79 17.13 9.26 -0.41
C SER A 79 16.50 10.48 -1.09
N THR A 80 15.59 11.11 -0.36
CA THR A 80 14.87 12.33 -0.73
C THR A 80 15.79 13.47 -1.21
N VAL A 81 15.53 13.97 -2.43
CA VAL A 81 15.75 15.37 -2.84
C VAL A 81 14.48 15.72 -3.63
N GLY A 82 13.55 16.53 -3.12
CA GLY A 82 13.72 17.97 -2.94
C GLY A 82 13.40 18.69 -4.26
N GLY A 83 12.21 19.27 -4.38
CA GLY A 83 11.91 20.33 -5.36
C GLY A 83 11.13 19.94 -6.60
N LEU A 84 9.80 20.03 -6.54
CA LEU A 84 9.00 20.39 -7.72
C LEU A 84 8.98 21.92 -7.81
N GLU A 85 10.07 22.52 -8.28
CA GLU A 85 10.01 23.89 -8.82
C GLU A 85 9.42 23.81 -10.22
N LYS A 86 8.29 24.49 -10.44
CA LYS A 86 7.71 24.67 -11.78
C LYS A 86 8.64 25.56 -12.62
N PRO A 87 8.82 25.30 -13.92
CA PRO A 87 9.64 26.15 -14.77
C PRO A 87 9.01 27.54 -14.91
N VAL A 88 9.83 28.57 -14.70
CA VAL A 88 9.50 29.94 -15.12
C VAL A 88 9.65 29.99 -16.64
N ALA A 89 8.58 30.36 -17.34
CA ALA A 89 8.64 30.63 -18.77
C ALA A 89 9.42 31.94 -18.99
N THR A 90 10.43 31.89 -19.86
CA THR A 90 11.05 33.11 -20.45
C THR A 90 10.76 33.11 -21.94
#